data_AF-A0A7J9SFB1-F1
#
_entry.id   AF-A0A7J9SFB1-F1
#
_cell.length_a   1.000
_cell.length_b   1.000
_cell.length_c   1.000
_cell.angle_alpha   90.00
_cell.angle_beta   90.00
_cell.angle_gamma   90.00
#
_symmetry.space_group_name_H-M   'P 1'
#
loop_
_entity.id
_entity.type
_entity.pdbx_description
1 polymer ?
#
loop_
_entity_poly.entity_id
_entity_poly.type
_entity_poly.pdbx_seq_one_letter_code
_entity_poly.pdbx_strand_id
1 'polypeptide(L)'
;MPDAMAELLQEEMQCENLLDCFHGLSDLDKEVFRLLVEADEPITVDEVAAEIDRERTTAYRSVRRLQEADIVEREQVSQEGGSYYHVFSPRDADEIADAMQRTLNDFYAKMGQLIGEFREKYTTVDEQGGDTDASAAPVDMQQSR
;
A
#
# COMPACT_ATOMS: atom_id res chain seq x y z
N MET A 1 -4.93 2.18 23.71
CA MET A 1 -5.84 2.90 22.80
C MET A 1 -5.27 2.67 21.42
N PRO A 2 -6.02 2.19 20.42
CA PRO A 2 -5.50 2.21 19.07
C PRO A 2 -5.38 3.69 18.69
N ASP A 3 -4.17 4.13 18.39
CA ASP A 3 -3.95 5.48 17.88
C ASP A 3 -4.88 5.69 16.69
N ALA A 4 -5.52 6.85 16.63
CA ALA A 4 -6.41 7.16 15.52
C ALA A 4 -5.58 7.03 14.24
N MET A 5 -6.10 6.34 13.23
CA MET A 5 -5.39 6.13 11.95
C MET A 5 -4.73 7.40 11.38
N ALA A 6 -5.30 8.57 11.68
CA ALA A 6 -4.76 9.87 11.29
C ALA A 6 -3.45 10.25 12.00
N GLU A 7 -3.25 9.88 13.27
CA GLU A 7 -2.01 10.17 14.02
C GLU A 7 -0.85 9.30 13.54
N LEU A 8 -1.09 8.01 13.29
CA LEU A 8 -0.10 7.10 12.69
C LEU A 8 0.31 7.56 11.28
N LEU A 9 -0.65 8.02 10.49
CA LEU A 9 -0.38 8.54 9.15
C LEU A 9 0.40 9.87 9.15
N GLN A 10 0.35 10.66 10.21
CA GLN A 10 1.02 11.97 10.27
C GLN A 10 2.50 11.89 10.65
N GLU A 11 2.89 10.96 11.52
CA GLU A 11 4.28 10.82 11.97
C GLU A 11 5.21 10.24 10.89
N GLU A 12 4.67 9.43 9.96
CA GLU A 12 5.49 8.70 8.97
C GLU A 12 5.74 9.46 7.64
N MET A 13 5.24 10.69 7.44
CA MET A 13 5.29 11.40 6.15
C MET A 13 6.62 12.14 5.83
N GLN A 14 7.77 11.48 5.94
CA GLN A 14 9.03 11.96 5.33
C GLN A 14 9.32 11.18 4.04
N CYS A 15 9.95 11.78 3.01
CA CYS A 15 10.15 11.11 1.70
C CYS A 15 10.86 9.75 1.79
N GLU A 16 11.88 9.62 2.66
CA GLU A 16 12.55 8.32 2.88
C GLU A 16 11.65 7.32 3.62
N ASN A 17 10.74 7.79 4.48
CA ASN A 17 9.75 6.96 5.18
C ASN A 17 8.56 6.58 4.28
N LEU A 18 8.28 7.36 3.23
CA LEU A 18 7.19 7.06 2.29
C LEU A 18 7.46 5.73 1.57
N LEU A 19 8.71 5.48 1.18
CA LEU A 19 9.11 4.20 0.57
C LEU A 19 8.83 3.02 1.52
N ASP A 20 9.05 3.19 2.82
CA ASP A 20 8.72 2.18 3.82
C ASP A 20 7.23 1.97 3.97
N CYS A 21 6.44 3.05 4.01
CA CYS A 21 4.99 2.97 4.17
C CYS A 21 4.33 2.23 2.99
N PHE A 22 4.85 2.38 1.77
CA PHE A 22 4.29 1.72 0.59
C PHE A 22 4.80 0.30 0.38
N HIS A 23 6.08 0.05 0.66
CA HIS A 23 6.73 -1.19 0.28
C HIS A 23 7.15 -2.07 1.46
N GLY A 24 6.99 -1.61 2.70
CA GLY A 24 7.32 -2.36 3.92
C GLY A 24 8.81 -2.64 4.07
N LEU A 25 9.66 -1.71 3.62
CA LEU A 25 11.11 -1.86 3.61
C LEU A 25 11.69 -1.76 5.02
N SER A 26 12.69 -2.59 5.30
CA SER A 26 13.52 -2.45 6.51
C SER A 26 14.61 -1.39 6.34
N ASP A 27 15.22 -0.96 7.44
CA ASP A 27 16.38 -0.03 7.38
C ASP A 27 17.51 -0.55 6.49
N LEU A 28 17.72 -1.87 6.48
CA LEU A 28 18.69 -2.50 5.60
C LEU A 28 18.27 -2.44 4.13
N ASP A 29 16.97 -2.59 3.84
CA ASP A 29 16.47 -2.51 2.47
C ASP A 29 16.63 -1.09 1.93
N LYS A 30 16.41 -0.06 2.76
CA LYS A 30 16.70 1.35 2.43
C LYS A 30 18.18 1.62 2.20
N GLU A 31 19.05 1.06 3.03
CA GLU A 31 20.51 1.16 2.86
C GLU A 31 20.96 0.55 1.52
N VAL A 32 20.45 -0.64 1.18
CA VAL A 32 20.71 -1.28 -0.12
C VAL A 32 20.16 -0.45 -1.27
N PHE A 33 18.96 0.10 -1.16
CA PHE A 33 18.39 0.96 -2.20
C PHE A 33 19.24 2.22 -2.43
N ARG A 34 19.66 2.89 -1.34
CA ARG A 34 20.54 4.06 -1.43
C ARG A 34 21.85 3.73 -2.12
N LEU A 35 22.47 2.60 -1.76
CA LEU A 35 23.68 2.12 -2.42
C LEU A 35 23.48 1.95 -3.93
N LEU A 36 22.36 1.36 -4.36
CA LEU A 36 22.05 1.18 -5.78
C LEU A 36 21.85 2.52 -6.50
N VAL A 37 21.28 3.53 -5.83
CA VAL A 37 21.10 4.89 -6.37
C VAL A 37 22.43 5.66 -6.47
N GLU A 38 23.33 5.43 -5.53
CA GLU A 38 24.65 6.10 -5.50
C GLU A 38 25.68 5.42 -6.41
N ALA A 39 25.45 4.17 -6.81
CA ALA A 39 26.32 3.45 -7.73
C ALA A 39 26.27 4.04 -9.15
N ASP A 40 27.43 4.33 -9.73
CA ASP A 40 27.55 4.86 -11.10
C ASP A 40 27.12 3.83 -12.18
N GLU A 41 27.22 2.54 -11.86
CA GLU A 41 26.89 1.42 -12.75
C GLU A 41 26.08 0.34 -12.02
N PRO A 42 25.28 -0.48 -12.72
CA PRO A 42 24.55 -1.59 -12.10
C PRO A 42 25.50 -2.59 -11.42
N ILE A 43 25.24 -2.89 -10.16
CA ILE A 43 26.11 -3.73 -9.32
C ILE A 43 25.49 -5.09 -9.03
N THR A 44 26.33 -6.07 -8.72
CA THR A 44 25.97 -7.42 -8.34
C THR A 44 25.57 -7.52 -6.87
N VAL A 45 24.87 -8.60 -6.50
CA VAL A 45 24.56 -8.91 -5.09
C VAL A 45 25.84 -9.08 -4.26
N ASP A 46 26.92 -9.56 -4.87
CA ASP A 46 28.19 -9.75 -4.18
C ASP A 46 28.85 -8.40 -3.84
N GLU A 47 28.78 -7.42 -4.74
CA GLU A 47 29.20 -6.05 -4.50
C GLU A 47 28.32 -5.36 -3.46
N VAL A 48 26.99 -5.51 -3.56
CA VAL A 48 26.06 -5.01 -2.53
C VAL A 48 26.43 -5.55 -1.14
N ALA A 49 26.69 -6.86 -1.04
CA ALA A 49 27.05 -7.49 0.23
C ALA A 49 28.36 -6.96 0.83
N ALA A 50 29.33 -6.66 -0.04
CA ALA A 50 30.61 -6.10 0.38
C ALA A 50 30.45 -4.67 0.93
N GLU A 51 29.67 -3.83 0.24
CA GLU A 51 29.50 -2.42 0.63
C GLU A 51 28.69 -2.25 1.93
N ILE A 52 27.64 -3.06 2.13
CA ILE A 52 26.84 -3.00 3.37
C ILE A 52 27.46 -3.80 4.54
N ASP A 53 28.64 -4.41 4.35
CA ASP A 53 29.32 -5.30 5.31
C ASP A 53 28.38 -6.39 5.88
N ARG A 54 27.74 -7.15 5.00
CA ARG A 54 26.84 -8.24 5.36
C ARG A 54 27.09 -9.51 4.56
N GLU A 55 26.56 -10.61 5.09
CA GLU A 55 26.52 -11.86 4.34
C GLU A 55 25.72 -11.69 3.04
N ARG A 56 26.22 -12.31 1.97
CA ARG A 56 25.58 -12.37 0.65
C ARG A 56 24.10 -12.78 0.69
N THR A 57 23.72 -13.69 1.60
CA THR A 57 22.32 -14.13 1.74
C THR A 57 21.42 -13.03 2.28
N THR A 58 21.94 -12.17 3.13
CA THR A 58 21.24 -10.99 3.67
C THR A 58 21.08 -9.94 2.58
N ALA A 59 22.15 -9.59 1.87
CA ALA A 59 22.10 -8.68 0.72
C ALA A 59 21.11 -9.17 -0.34
N TYR A 60 21.16 -10.46 -0.69
CA TYR A 60 20.25 -11.07 -1.65
C TYR A 60 18.78 -10.93 -1.23
N ARG A 61 18.46 -11.12 0.07
CA ARG A 61 17.09 -10.97 0.57
C ARG A 61 16.60 -9.53 0.44
N SER A 62 17.45 -8.56 0.74
CA SER A 62 17.13 -7.14 0.60
C SER A 62 16.91 -6.77 -0.86
N VAL A 63 17.85 -7.11 -1.76
CA VAL A 63 17.71 -6.89 -3.20
C VAL A 63 16.43 -7.55 -3.73
N ARG A 64 16.15 -8.80 -3.34
CA ARG A 64 14.94 -9.52 -3.76
C ARG A 64 13.66 -8.82 -3.32
N ARG A 65 13.60 -8.25 -2.11
CA ARG A 65 12.43 -7.47 -1.65
C ARG A 65 12.25 -6.20 -2.45
N LEU A 66 13.35 -5.48 -2.74
CA LEU A 66 13.30 -4.27 -3.58
C LEU A 66 12.81 -4.60 -5.00
N GLN A 67 13.18 -5.78 -5.54
CA GLN A 67 12.64 -6.25 -6.81
C GLN A 67 11.16 -6.64 -6.72
N GLU A 68 10.74 -7.33 -5.66
CA GLU A 68 9.33 -7.67 -5.44
C GLU A 68 8.44 -6.43 -5.26
N ALA A 69 9.03 -5.34 -4.76
CA ALA A 69 8.43 -4.01 -4.66
C ALA A 69 8.45 -3.22 -5.98
N ASP A 70 9.04 -3.76 -7.05
CA ASP A 70 9.16 -3.14 -8.38
C ASP A 70 9.97 -1.83 -8.44
N ILE A 71 10.80 -1.57 -7.43
CA ILE A 71 11.65 -0.35 -7.33
C ILE A 71 13.11 -0.59 -7.74
N VAL A 72 13.50 -1.85 -7.91
CA VAL A 72 14.81 -2.26 -8.42
C VAL A 72 14.62 -3.23 -9.58
N GLU A 73 15.40 -3.05 -10.63
CA GLU A 73 15.40 -3.93 -11.79
C GLU A 73 16.62 -4.86 -11.80
N ARG A 74 16.53 -5.92 -12.60
CA ARG A 74 17.61 -6.90 -12.77
C ARG A 74 17.94 -7.07 -14.23
N GLU A 75 19.20 -6.86 -14.55
CA GLU A 75 19.75 -7.13 -15.87
C GLU A 75 20.61 -8.40 -15.84
N GLN A 76 20.65 -9.12 -16.97
CA GLN A 76 21.56 -10.24 -17.18
C GLN A 76 22.66 -9.80 -18.13
N VAL A 77 23.88 -9.71 -17.61
CA VAL A 77 25.05 -9.33 -18.41
C VAL A 77 25.79 -10.59 -18.81
N SER A 78 26.00 -10.75 -20.12
CA SER A 78 26.75 -11.87 -20.71
C SER A 78 28.23 -11.53 -20.78
N GLN A 79 29.09 -12.44 -20.33
CA GLN A 79 30.55 -12.30 -20.47
C GLN A 79 31.06 -13.03 -21.72
N GLU A 80 32.22 -12.59 -22.22
CA GLU A 80 32.96 -13.32 -23.25
C GLU A 80 33.34 -14.71 -22.73
N GLY A 81 32.67 -15.74 -23.26
CA GLY A 81 32.82 -17.13 -22.79
C GLY A 81 31.51 -17.83 -22.42
N GLY A 82 30.37 -17.15 -22.50
CA GLY A 82 29.05 -17.76 -22.34
C GLY A 82 28.57 -17.93 -20.89
N SER A 83 29.32 -17.40 -19.92
CA SER A 83 28.81 -17.17 -18.56
C SER A 83 27.99 -15.88 -18.52
N TYR A 84 27.07 -15.81 -17.56
CA TYR A 84 26.31 -14.59 -17.27
C TYR A 84 26.29 -14.32 -15.78
N TYR A 85 26.08 -13.06 -15.42
CA TYR A 85 25.84 -12.63 -14.06
C TYR A 85 24.65 -11.66 -14.02
N HIS A 86 24.13 -11.45 -12.81
CA HIS A 86 23.00 -10.55 -12.58
C HIS A 86 23.49 -9.29 -11.90
N VAL A 87 23.11 -8.15 -12.47
CA VAL A 87 23.32 -6.82 -11.91
C VAL A 87 21.97 -6.18 -11.62
N PHE A 88 22.00 -5.21 -10.73
CA PHE A 88 20.83 -4.56 -10.19
C PHE A 88 21.05 -3.05 -10.22
N SER A 89 20.00 -2.33 -10.59
CA SER A 89 19.93 -0.87 -10.63
C SER A 89 18.58 -0.42 -10.07
N PRO A 90 18.49 0.79 -9.51
CA PRO A 90 17.21 1.36 -9.14
C PRO A 90 16.42 1.62 -10.42
N ARG A 91 15.09 1.52 -10.32
CA ARG A 91 14.23 2.05 -11.39
C ARG A 91 14.25 3.58 -11.39
N ASP A 92 13.76 4.14 -12.49
CA ASP A 92 13.57 5.58 -12.62
C ASP A 92 12.67 6.11 -11.50
N ALA A 93 13.07 7.25 -10.91
CA ALA A 93 12.38 7.81 -9.76
C ALA A 93 10.95 8.27 -10.10
N ASP A 94 10.71 8.76 -11.33
CA ASP A 94 9.38 9.15 -11.77
C ASP A 94 8.50 7.91 -11.97
N GLU A 95 9.06 6.80 -12.48
CA GLU A 95 8.33 5.52 -12.58
C GLU A 95 7.91 4.98 -11.20
N ILE A 96 8.81 5.05 -10.21
CA ILE A 96 8.52 4.65 -8.82
C ILE A 96 7.42 5.54 -8.24
N ALA A 97 7.54 6.87 -8.41
CA ALA A 97 6.56 7.83 -7.91
C ALA A 97 5.18 7.62 -8.55
N ASP A 98 5.13 7.38 -9.86
CA ASP A 98 3.89 7.08 -10.59
C ASP A 98 3.24 5.78 -10.10
N ALA A 99 4.04 4.76 -9.77
CA ALA A 99 3.54 3.52 -9.20
C ALA A 99 2.90 3.76 -7.81
N MET A 100 3.57 4.51 -6.94
CA MET A 100 3.04 4.88 -5.62
C MET A 100 1.72 5.66 -5.75
N GLN A 101 1.64 6.61 -6.69
CA GLN A 101 0.43 7.39 -6.93
C GLN A 101 -0.75 6.52 -7.40
N ARG A 102 -0.50 5.51 -8.23
CA ARG A 102 -1.53 4.54 -8.65
C ARG A 102 -2.04 3.74 -7.46
N THR A 103 -1.13 3.21 -6.64
CA THR A 103 -1.49 2.47 -5.42
C THR A 103 -2.34 3.32 -4.46
N LEU A 104 -2.02 4.60 -4.27
CA LEU A 104 -2.86 5.52 -3.48
C LEU A 104 -4.27 5.66 -4.04
N ASN A 105 -4.39 5.85 -5.35
CA ASN A 105 -5.69 6.02 -5.99
C ASN A 105 -6.56 4.76 -5.85
N ASP A 106 -5.95 3.57 -5.93
CA ASP A 106 -6.65 2.30 -5.72
C ASP A 106 -7.16 2.16 -4.29
N PHE A 107 -6.34 2.54 -3.29
CA PHE A 107 -6.79 2.56 -1.90
C PHE A 107 -7.91 3.57 -1.67
N TYR A 108 -7.81 4.76 -2.26
CA TYR A 108 -8.87 5.77 -2.17
C TYR A 108 -10.20 5.24 -2.72
N ALA A 109 -10.17 4.61 -3.89
CA ALA A 109 -11.36 3.99 -4.49
C ALA A 109 -11.94 2.89 -3.58
N LYS A 110 -11.08 2.01 -3.04
CA LYS A 110 -11.48 0.92 -2.13
C LYS A 110 -12.11 1.45 -0.84
N MET A 111 -11.52 2.47 -0.22
CA MET A 111 -12.08 3.09 0.99
C MET A 111 -13.39 3.78 0.69
N GLY A 112 -13.51 4.46 -0.45
CA GLY A 112 -14.76 5.04 -0.93
C GLY A 112 -15.88 4.00 -1.06
N GLN A 113 -15.56 2.83 -1.61
CA GLN A 113 -16.51 1.71 -1.70
C GLN A 113 -16.97 1.24 -0.31
N LEU A 114 -16.03 0.97 0.61
CA LEU A 114 -16.37 0.53 1.97
C LEU A 114 -17.24 1.54 2.74
N ILE A 115 -16.98 2.84 2.56
CA ILE A 115 -17.81 3.92 3.13
C ILE A 115 -19.21 3.93 2.49
N GLY A 116 -19.30 3.66 1.19
CA GLY A 116 -20.57 3.49 0.48
C GLY A 116 -21.38 2.32 1.04
N GLU A 117 -20.76 1.14 1.15
CA GLU A 117 -21.36 -0.06 1.74
C GLU A 117 -21.80 0.17 3.19
N PHE A 118 -21.00 0.91 3.97
CA PHE A 118 -21.37 1.32 5.32
C PHE A 118 -22.65 2.17 5.31
N ARG A 119 -22.75 3.17 4.43
CA ARG A 119 -23.95 4.02 4.33
C ARG A 119 -25.18 3.19 3.99
N GLU A 120 -25.11 2.32 2.99
CA GLU A 120 -26.23 1.44 2.61
C GLU A 120 -26.69 0.55 3.77
N LYS A 121 -25.73 -0.02 4.51
CA LYS A 121 -25.99 -0.90 5.64
C LYS A 121 -26.70 -0.20 6.80
N TYR A 122 -26.45 1.09 7.02
CA TYR A 122 -26.95 1.82 8.21
C TYR A 122 -28.01 2.90 7.89
N THR A 123 -28.27 3.22 6.62
CA THR A 123 -29.39 4.09 6.21
C THR A 123 -30.73 3.32 6.10
N THR A 124 -30.72 1.99 6.12
CA THR A 124 -31.93 1.14 6.04
C THR A 124 -32.65 0.91 7.38
N VAL A 125 -32.18 1.52 8.48
CA VAL A 125 -32.73 1.28 9.83
C VAL A 125 -33.86 2.27 10.22
N ASP A 126 -34.06 3.36 9.46
CA ASP A 126 -35.02 4.42 9.82
C ASP A 126 -36.40 4.31 9.14
N GLU A 127 -36.63 3.35 8.22
CA GLU A 127 -37.90 3.25 7.47
C GLU A 127 -38.81 2.07 7.85
N GLN A 128 -38.48 1.29 8.89
CA GLN A 128 -39.36 0.21 9.38
C GLN A 128 -39.57 0.29 10.89
N GLY A 129 -40.29 1.33 11.34
CA GLY A 129 -40.61 1.52 12.76
C GLY A 129 -41.87 2.33 13.03
N GLY A 130 -42.83 2.32 12.10
CA GLY A 130 -44.04 3.14 12.20
C GLY A 130 -45.28 2.45 11.64
N ASP A 131 -45.58 1.23 12.07
CA ASP A 131 -46.98 0.80 12.08
C ASP A 131 -47.28 -0.10 13.29
N THR A 132 -48.14 0.38 14.17
CA THR A 132 -49.01 -0.50 14.95
C THR A 132 -50.35 0.21 15.11
N ASP A 133 -51.20 -0.04 14.12
CA ASP A 133 -52.64 -0.20 14.23
C ASP A 133 -53.17 -0.35 15.67
N ALA A 134 -54.03 0.58 16.06
CA ALA A 134 -55.06 0.33 17.05
C ALA A 134 -56.37 1.01 16.63
N SER A 135 -57.21 0.25 15.95
CA SER A 135 -58.64 0.04 16.26
C SER A 135 -59.60 0.45 15.15
N ALA A 136 -60.04 -0.57 14.42
CA ALA A 136 -61.32 -0.59 13.72
C ALA A 136 -62.50 -0.31 14.68
N ALA A 137 -63.53 0.34 14.13
CA ALA A 137 -64.73 0.87 14.77
C ALA A 137 -65.72 -0.19 15.31
N PRO A 138 -66.82 0.24 15.96
CA PRO A 138 -68.07 0.09 15.22
C PRO A 138 -69.01 1.30 15.23
N VAL A 139 -69.84 1.30 14.19
CA VAL A 139 -71.00 2.12 13.84
C VAL A 139 -72.08 2.06 14.95
N ASP A 140 -72.73 3.18 15.33
CA ASP A 140 -74.16 3.45 15.03
C ASP A 140 -74.75 4.74 15.65
N MET A 141 -75.80 5.23 14.97
CA MET A 141 -76.99 5.97 15.42
C MET A 141 -76.92 7.42 15.98
N GLN A 142 -77.43 8.33 15.13
CA GLN A 142 -78.61 9.18 15.41
C GLN A 142 -78.60 10.14 16.63
N GLN A 143 -78.59 11.46 16.37
CA GLN A 143 -79.68 12.43 16.64
C GLN A 143 -79.18 13.88 16.83
N SER A 144 -79.92 14.82 16.20
CA SER A 144 -80.22 16.19 16.64
C SER A 144 -79.05 17.20 16.72
N ARG A 145 -79.04 18.37 16.07
CA ARG A 145 -80.10 19.32 15.72
C ARG A 145 -79.57 20.28 14.65
#